data_AF-A0A7U6KS03-F1
#
_entry.id   AF-A0A7U6KS03-F1
#
_cell.length_a   1.000
_cell.length_b   1.000
_cell.length_c   1.000
_cell.angle_alpha   90.00
_cell.angle_beta   90.00
_cell.angle_gamma   90.00
#
_symmetry.space_group_name_H-M   'P 1'
#
loop_
_entity.id
_entity.type
_entity.pdbx_description
1 polymer ?
#
loop_
_entity_poly.entity_id
_entity_poly.type
_entity_poly.pdbx_seq_one_letter_code
_entity_poly.pdbx_strand_id
1 'polypeptide(L)'
;MVITRYNAERAAANEMMDIDTISNDILKVPLLGVVPESHSVLEASNHGEPVIHYTDSVAGQCYDDIVARFLGEERPLRHIDVKKKSLLQRWFGG
;
A
#
# COMPACT_ATOMS: atom_id res chain seq x y z
N MET A 1 12.12 -6.84 0.32
CA MET A 1 11.21 -6.80 1.48
C MET A 1 9.85 -6.30 1.05
N VAL A 2 8.76 -6.81 1.63
CA VAL A 2 7.40 -6.32 1.39
C VAL A 2 6.78 -5.92 2.72
N ILE A 3 6.19 -4.72 2.80
CA ILE A 3 5.43 -4.26 3.97
C ILE A 3 3.95 -4.53 3.69
N THR A 4 3.29 -5.28 4.55
CA THR A 4 1.87 -5.63 4.38
C THR A 4 1.01 -4.97 5.45
N ARG A 5 -0.28 -4.78 5.13
CA ARG A 5 -1.27 -4.12 6.00
C ARG A 5 -0.83 -2.74 6.47
N TYR A 6 -0.13 -2.00 5.61
CA TYR A 6 0.30 -0.64 5.93
C TYR A 6 -0.92 0.29 6.01
N ASN A 7 -0.90 1.20 6.99
CA ASN A 7 -1.93 2.22 7.14
C ASN A 7 -1.27 3.59 7.22
N ALA A 8 -1.34 4.35 6.14
CA ALA A 8 -0.69 5.65 6.02
C ALA A 8 -1.23 6.68 7.02
N GLU A 9 -2.52 6.63 7.36
CA GLU A 9 -3.12 7.54 8.34
C GLU A 9 -2.57 7.26 9.75
N ARG A 10 -2.49 5.98 10.13
CA ARG A 10 -1.90 5.57 11.41
C ARG A 10 -0.41 5.88 11.49
N ALA A 11 0.31 5.74 10.37
CA ALA A 11 1.72 6.14 10.31
C ALA A 11 1.88 7.65 10.49
N ALA A 12 1.07 8.47 9.81
CA ALA A 12 1.07 9.92 9.99
C ALA A 12 0.67 10.36 11.41
N ALA A 13 -0.14 9.55 12.11
CA ALA A 13 -0.52 9.77 13.51
C ALA A 13 0.53 9.27 14.52
N ASN A 14 1.67 8.73 14.09
CA ASN A 14 2.67 8.06 14.93
C ASN A 14 2.13 6.82 15.71
N GLU A 15 1.02 6.25 15.26
CA GLU A 15 0.48 4.98 15.80
C GLU A 15 1.04 3.76 15.08
N MET A 16 1.73 3.99 13.97
CA MET A 16 2.42 3.00 13.16
C MET A 16 3.77 3.59 12.73
N MET A 17 4.77 2.74 12.55
CA MET A 17 6.08 3.15 12.03
C MET A 17 5.97 3.50 10.55
N ASP A 18 6.69 4.53 10.10
CA ASP A 18 6.73 4.91 8.70
C ASP A 18 7.62 3.96 7.87
N ILE A 19 7.43 4.00 6.55
CA ILE A 19 8.09 3.10 5.59
C ILE A 19 9.61 3.29 5.59
N ASP A 20 10.08 4.54 5.71
CA ASP A 20 11.51 4.88 5.61
C ASP A 20 12.26 4.33 6.82
N THR A 21 11.76 4.56 8.03
CA THR A 21 12.31 4.01 9.27
C THR A 21 12.40 2.47 9.20
N ILE A 22 11.34 1.79 8.75
CA ILE A 22 11.33 0.32 8.62
C ILE A 22 12.43 -0.15 7.65
N SER A 23 12.51 0.47 6.47
CA SER A 23 13.33 0.00 5.36
C SER A 23 14.80 0.41 5.44
N ASN A 24 15.08 1.67 5.79
CA ASN A 24 16.42 2.27 5.72
C ASN A 24 17.13 2.33 7.07
N ASP A 25 16.39 2.52 8.17
CA ASP A 25 17.01 2.66 9.49
C ASP A 25 17.14 1.34 10.24
N ILE A 26 16.09 0.51 10.21
CA ILE A 26 16.01 -0.73 10.99
C ILE A 26 16.48 -1.93 10.17
N LEU A 27 15.73 -2.29 9.12
CA LEU A 27 15.93 -3.60 8.46
C LEU A 27 17.02 -3.56 7.38
N LYS A 28 17.27 -2.39 6.76
CA LYS A 28 18.35 -2.16 5.78
C LYS A 28 18.34 -3.16 4.62
N VAL A 29 17.15 -3.43 4.10
CA VAL A 29 16.93 -4.32 2.94
C VAL A 29 16.08 -3.63 1.89
N PRO A 30 16.31 -3.88 0.58
CA PRO A 30 15.56 -3.23 -0.48
C PRO A 30 14.04 -3.43 -0.35
N LEU A 31 13.30 -2.33 -0.39
CA LEU A 31 11.84 -2.34 -0.38
C LEU A 31 11.31 -2.65 -1.78
N LEU A 32 10.59 -3.77 -1.88
CA LEU A 32 10.00 -4.25 -3.12
C LEU A 32 8.56 -3.77 -3.30
N GLY A 33 7.85 -3.50 -2.20
CA GLY A 33 6.52 -2.91 -2.25
C GLY A 33 5.85 -2.80 -0.90
N VAL A 34 4.74 -2.06 -0.91
CA VAL A 34 3.88 -1.81 0.25
C VAL A 34 2.45 -2.16 -0.15
N VAL A 35 1.81 -3.00 0.65
CA VAL A 35 0.40 -3.39 0.47
C VAL A 35 -0.39 -2.78 1.62
N PRO A 36 -1.36 -1.90 1.36
CA PRO A 36 -2.16 -1.31 2.41
C PRO A 36 -3.12 -2.34 3.02
N GLU A 37 -3.63 -2.04 4.21
CA GLU A 37 -4.76 -2.78 4.75
C GLU A 37 -5.96 -2.69 3.79
N SER A 38 -6.58 -3.83 3.46
CA SER A 38 -7.59 -3.89 2.41
C SER A 38 -8.64 -4.96 2.67
N HIS A 39 -9.91 -4.57 2.52
CA HIS A 39 -11.06 -5.48 2.56
C HIS A 39 -11.00 -6.52 1.42
N SER A 40 -10.49 -6.13 0.25
CA SER A 40 -10.38 -7.03 -0.92
C SER A 40 -9.53 -8.27 -0.65
N VAL A 41 -8.55 -8.18 0.26
CA VAL A 41 -7.74 -9.33 0.67
C VAL A 41 -8.58 -10.35 1.44
N LEU A 42 -9.44 -9.88 2.35
CA LEU A 42 -10.34 -10.74 3.12
C LEU A 42 -11.39 -11.38 2.20
N GLU A 43 -11.96 -10.58 1.29
CA GLU A 43 -12.92 -11.06 0.30
C GLU A 43 -12.33 -12.14 -0.60
N ALA A 44 -11.17 -11.88 -1.22
CA ALA A 44 -10.48 -12.86 -2.07
C ALA A 44 -10.16 -14.16 -1.31
N SER A 45 -9.71 -14.05 -0.05
CA SER A 45 -9.48 -15.22 0.81
C SER A 45 -10.75 -16.04 1.07
N ASN A 46 -11.89 -15.38 1.30
CA ASN A 46 -13.17 -16.08 1.52
C ASN A 46 -13.66 -16.80 0.26
N HIS A 47 -13.30 -16.29 -0.92
CA HIS A 47 -13.60 -16.90 -2.22
C HIS A 47 -12.57 -17.95 -2.66
N GLY A 48 -11.46 -18.11 -1.93
CA GLY A 48 -10.37 -19.02 -2.31
C GLY A 48 -9.58 -18.53 -3.53
N GLU A 49 -9.61 -17.24 -3.82
CA GLU A 49 -8.97 -16.63 -4.98
C GLU A 49 -7.79 -15.73 -4.57
N PRO A 50 -6.72 -15.65 -5.39
CA PRO A 50 -5.66 -14.68 -5.18
C PRO A 50 -6.16 -13.24 -5.39
N VAL A 51 -5.90 -12.35 -4.43
CA VAL A 51 -6.30 -10.92 -4.52
C VAL A 51 -5.68 -10.19 -5.72
N ILE A 52 -4.58 -10.68 -6.28
CA ILE A 52 -3.99 -10.11 -7.51
C ILE A 52 -4.92 -10.21 -8.73
N HIS A 53 -5.88 -11.15 -8.73
CA HIS A 53 -6.90 -11.25 -9.78
C HIS A 53 -7.95 -10.14 -9.71
N TYR A 54 -8.05 -9.43 -8.57
CA TYR A 54 -8.97 -8.33 -8.37
C TYR A 54 -8.30 -7.04 -8.89
N THR A 55 -8.24 -6.87 -10.22
CA THR A 55 -7.42 -5.84 -10.90
C THR A 55 -7.77 -4.40 -10.53
N ASP A 56 -9.02 -4.15 -10.16
CA ASP A 56 -9.49 -2.82 -9.73
C ASP A 56 -9.22 -2.56 -8.25
N SER A 57 -8.84 -3.59 -7.49
CA SER A 57 -8.52 -3.45 -6.08
C SER A 57 -7.14 -2.84 -5.88
N VAL A 58 -7.04 -1.97 -4.87
CA VAL A 58 -5.76 -1.38 -4.45
C VAL A 58 -4.74 -2.47 -4.09
N ALA A 59 -5.16 -3.51 -3.37
CA ALA A 59 -4.27 -4.60 -2.98
C ALA A 59 -3.78 -5.39 -4.20
N GLY A 60 -4.66 -5.71 -5.15
CA GLY A 60 -4.30 -6.40 -6.38
C GLY A 60 -3.28 -5.61 -7.20
N GLN A 61 -3.50 -4.31 -7.37
CA GLN A 61 -2.55 -3.39 -8.02
C GLN A 61 -1.18 -3.34 -7.33
N CYS A 62 -1.16 -3.31 -5.99
CA CYS A 62 0.09 -3.32 -5.23
C CYS A 62 0.87 -4.64 -5.41
N TYR A 63 0.17 -5.78 -5.42
CA TYR A 63 0.80 -7.09 -5.68
C TYR A 63 1.31 -7.21 -7.11
N ASP A 64 0.58 -6.71 -8.10
CA ASP A 64 1.05 -6.64 -9.49
C ASP A 64 2.34 -5.82 -9.61
N ASP A 65 2.42 -4.66 -8.96
CA ASP A 65 3.65 -3.86 -8.94
C ASP A 65 4.81 -4.57 -8.24
N ILE A 66 4.54 -5.31 -7.17
CA ILE A 66 5.56 -6.09 -6.45
C ILE A 66 6.15 -7.15 -7.38
N VAL A 67 5.30 -7.87 -8.13
CA VAL A 67 5.74 -8.87 -9.10
C VAL A 67 6.56 -8.22 -10.20
N ALA A 68 6.09 -7.09 -10.75
CA ALA A 68 6.82 -6.37 -11.79
C ALA A 68 8.20 -5.90 -11.31
N ARG A 69 8.30 -5.30 -10.12
CA ARG A 69 9.60 -4.92 -9.53
C ARG A 69 10.49 -6.14 -9.25
N PHE A 70 9.89 -7.27 -8.85
CA PHE A 70 10.62 -8.51 -8.63
C PHE A 70 11.25 -9.02 -9.93
N LEU A 71 10.58 -8.82 -11.05
CA LEU A 71 11.05 -9.16 -12.40
C LEU A 71 11.97 -8.10 -13.01
N GLY A 72 12.26 -7.01 -12.28
CA GLY A 72 13.21 -5.97 -12.69
C GLY A 72 12.59 -4.74 -13.37
N GLU A 73 11.25 -4.62 -13.40
CA GLU A 73 10.59 -3.41 -13.89
C GLU A 73 10.65 -2.28 -12.85
N GLU A 74 10.81 -1.04 -13.32
CA GLU A 74 10.65 0.13 -12.46
C GLU A 74 9.19 0.59 -12.43
N ARG A 75 8.56 0.47 -11.25
CA ARG A 75 7.19 0.96 -11.01
C ARG A 75 7.10 1.80 -9.74
N PRO A 76 6.36 2.91 -9.72
CA PRO A 76 6.23 3.76 -8.54
C PRO A 76 5.50 3.01 -7.41
N LEU A 77 5.85 3.30 -6.16
CA LEU A 77 5.07 2.83 -5.01
C LEU A 77 3.75 3.61 -4.95
N ARG A 78 2.64 2.92 -5.20
CA ARG A 78 1.29 3.51 -5.17
C ARG A 78 0.64 3.33 -3.80
N HIS A 79 -0.30 4.21 -3.46
CA HIS A 79 -1.18 4.08 -2.29
C HIS A 79 -0.46 4.11 -0.92
N ILE A 80 0.71 4.73 -0.85
CA ILE A 80 1.49 4.88 0.39
C ILE A 80 1.25 6.22 1.11
N ASP A 81 0.73 7.22 0.40
CA ASP A 81 0.48 8.55 0.96
C ASP A 81 -0.93 8.68 1.54
N VAL A 82 -1.05 9.48 2.60
CA VAL A 82 -2.35 9.92 3.11
C VAL A 82 -3.05 10.72 2.02
N LYS A 83 -4.26 10.30 1.64
CA LYS A 83 -5.13 11.06 0.73
C LYS A 83 -5.45 12.42 1.35
N LYS A 84 -4.66 13.45 1.03
CA LYS A 84 -4.94 14.82 1.47
C LYS A 84 -6.27 15.24 0.83
N LYS A 85 -7.29 15.48 1.66
CA LYS A 85 -8.56 16.09 1.20
C LYS A 85 -8.20 17.38 0.46
N SER A 86 -8.61 17.48 -0.80
CA SER A 86 -8.34 18.66 -1.62
C SER A 86 -8.90 19.90 -0.92
N LEU A 87 -8.15 21.01 -0.95
CA LEU A 87 -8.59 22.30 -0.40
C LEU A 87 -9.96 22.70 -0.96
N LEU A 88 -10.25 22.35 -2.22
CA LEU A 88 -11.56 22.57 -2.86
C LEU A 88 -12.69 21.83 -2.14
N GLN A 89 -12.45 20.60 -1.71
CA GLN A 89 -13.44 19.76 -1.00
C GLN A 89 -13.73 20.33 0.40
N ARG A 90 -12.76 21.01 1.02
CA ARG A 90 -12.93 21.67 2.31
C ARG A 90 -13.72 22.97 2.24
N TRP A 91 -13.85 23.56 1.04
CA TRP A 91 -14.54 24.83 0.81
C TRP A 91 -15.94 24.65 0.18
N PHE A 92 -16.21 23.53 -0.49
CA PHE A 92 -17.48 23.29 -1.19
C PHE A 92 -18.32 22.12 -0.65
N GLY A 93 -17.90 21.43 0.41
CA GLY A 93 -18.65 20.28 0.94
C GLY A 93 -18.45 20.08 2.44
N GLY A 94 -19.34 20.68 3.23
CA GLY A 94 -19.74 20.13 4.52
C GLY A 94 -20.70 18.96 4.32
#